data_AF-A0A849Q7B5-F1
#
_entry.id   AF-A0A849Q7B5-F1
#
_cell.length_a   1.000
_cell.length_b   1.000
_cell.length_c   1.000
_cell.angle_alpha   90.00
_cell.angle_beta   90.00
_cell.angle_gamma   90.00
#
_symmetry.space_group_name_H-M   'P 1'
#
loop_
_entity.id
_entity.type
_entity.pdbx_description
1 polymer ?
#
loop_
_entity_poly.entity_id
_entity_poly.type
_entity_poly.pdbx_seq_one_letter_code
_entity_poly.pdbx_strand_id
1 'polypeptide(L)'
;MYNEQVCWPWRSTTSVYFCPRILSQFSIARVNGGRRVVEVPTPNKKTAVGDLTGGLSVAMVSIPEGMAYALIAGVDPIYGLYAGMLTVIVGSLFASTKLMVITLTNAIALIVADNLGFLGDDLARGIATLTLLIGLIQFLMGSLKLGSLVRFISNEVMAGFIAAVATIIIFGQIEELVGYQGHVDVSGPVSGRIIEGIVILGTPWEWDL
;
A
#
# COMPACT_ATOMS: atom_id res chain seq x y z
N MET A 1 1.98 45.19 -3.58
CA MET A 1 2.57 45.20 -4.94
C MET A 1 4.05 44.84 -4.77
N TYR A 2 4.62 44.02 -5.67
CA TYR A 2 5.58 42.91 -5.43
C TYR A 2 4.81 41.65 -4.98
N ASN A 3 4.14 40.85 -5.81
CA ASN A 3 4.38 40.38 -7.19
C ASN A 3 5.76 39.78 -7.41
N GLU A 4 5.80 38.44 -7.27
CA GLU A 4 6.72 37.42 -7.80
C GLU A 4 6.45 36.15 -6.96
N GLN A 5 5.49 35.27 -7.27
CA GLN A 5 5.43 34.37 -8.43
C GLN A 5 6.79 33.70 -8.75
N VAL A 6 7.14 32.69 -7.95
CA VAL A 6 8.05 31.62 -8.40
C VAL A 6 7.34 30.29 -8.18
N CYS A 7 6.52 29.94 -9.17
CA CYS A 7 6.11 28.58 -9.46
C CYS A 7 7.35 27.76 -9.86
N TRP A 8 7.51 26.57 -9.29
CA TRP A 8 8.20 25.48 -9.99
C TRP A 8 7.15 24.55 -10.62
N PRO A 9 7.41 24.04 -11.83
CA PRO A 9 6.40 23.51 -12.71
C PRO A 9 6.16 22.02 -12.41
N TRP A 10 4.92 21.68 -12.08
CA TRP A 10 4.39 20.34 -12.32
C TRP A 10 3.32 20.49 -13.39
N ARG A 11 3.73 20.25 -14.63
CA ARG A 11 2.91 20.40 -15.83
C ARG A 11 2.29 19.04 -16.17
N SER A 12 1.13 18.74 -15.60
CA SER A 12 -0.03 18.15 -16.30
C SER A 12 -1.15 17.78 -15.31
N THR A 13 -2.15 18.65 -15.23
CA THR A 13 -3.58 18.34 -15.31
C THR A 13 -4.15 17.19 -14.47
N THR A 14 -4.42 17.44 -13.19
CA THR A 14 -5.78 17.38 -12.60
C THR A 14 -5.75 17.84 -11.13
N SER A 15 -6.80 18.54 -10.75
CA SER A 15 -6.88 19.40 -9.57
C SER A 15 -6.99 18.61 -8.27
N VAL A 16 -5.96 18.69 -7.42
CA VAL A 16 -6.10 18.49 -5.97
C VAL A 16 -5.47 19.69 -5.28
N TYR A 17 -6.30 20.61 -4.83
CA TYR A 17 -5.89 21.73 -3.99
C TYR A 17 -5.43 21.18 -2.63
N PHE A 18 -4.16 20.79 -2.54
CA PHE A 18 -3.54 20.46 -1.27
C PHE A 18 -3.31 21.76 -0.49
N CYS A 19 -4.14 21.96 0.54
CA CYS A 19 -4.19 23.19 1.34
C CYS A 19 -2.81 23.49 1.99
N PRO A 20 -2.32 24.75 1.95
CA PRO A 20 -0.95 25.13 2.35
C PRO A 20 -0.67 25.08 3.87
N ARG A 21 -1.56 24.54 4.69
CA ARG A 21 -1.39 24.49 6.16
C ARG A 21 -0.59 23.29 6.67
N ILE A 22 -0.31 22.30 5.81
CA ILE A 22 0.57 21.17 6.13
C ILE A 22 2.06 21.51 5.97
N LEU A 23 2.40 22.52 5.14
CA LEU A 23 3.79 22.92 4.92
C LEU A 23 4.38 23.81 6.03
N SER A 24 3.57 24.32 6.97
CA SER A 24 4.09 25.05 8.13
C SER A 24 4.54 24.12 9.28
N GLN A 25 4.28 22.82 9.20
CA GLN A 25 4.76 21.82 10.17
C GLN A 25 6.15 21.27 9.79
N PHE A 26 6.51 21.30 8.51
CA PHE A 26 7.86 21.03 8.06
C PHE A 26 8.71 22.30 8.18
N SER A 27 8.95 22.72 9.42
CA SER A 27 10.03 23.67 9.72
C SER A 27 11.32 23.04 9.24
N ILE A 28 11.81 23.48 8.08
CA ILE A 28 13.12 23.12 7.55
C ILE A 28 14.14 23.58 8.58
N ALA A 29 14.60 22.65 9.42
CA ALA A 29 15.65 22.89 10.38
C ALA A 29 16.86 23.49 9.64
N ARG A 30 17.28 24.68 10.07
CA ARG A 30 18.46 25.36 9.54
C ARG A 30 19.65 24.39 9.67
N VAL A 31 20.23 23.99 8.54
CA VAL A 31 21.43 23.14 8.50
C VAL A 31 22.59 23.93 9.10
N ASN A 32 23.00 23.56 10.31
CA ASN A 32 24.25 24.01 10.90
C ASN A 32 25.01 22.76 11.35
N GLY A 33 26.13 22.44 10.68
CA GLY A 33 27.00 21.32 11.06
C GLY A 33 26.47 19.91 10.75
N GLY A 34 26.41 19.54 9.48
CA GLY A 34 26.71 18.16 9.02
C GLY A 34 25.70 17.01 9.26
N ARG A 35 24.61 17.16 10.01
CA ARG A 35 23.56 16.12 10.11
C ARG A 35 22.15 16.72 9.98
N ARG A 36 21.42 16.32 8.94
CA ARG A 36 19.97 16.61 8.81
C ARG A 36 19.24 15.74 9.83
N VAL A 37 18.98 16.28 11.01
CA VAL A 37 18.07 15.64 11.98
C VAL A 37 16.66 16.04 11.58
N VAL A 38 15.90 15.11 10.99
CA VAL A 38 14.47 15.31 10.75
C VAL A 38 13.78 15.25 12.10
N GLU A 39 13.35 16.40 12.60
CA GLU A 39 12.61 16.48 13.86
C GLU A 39 11.21 15.88 13.65
N VAL A 40 10.97 14.72 14.24
CA VAL A 40 9.69 14.01 14.10
C VAL A 40 8.66 14.70 15.01
N PRO A 41 7.54 15.22 14.47
CA PRO A 41 6.52 15.89 15.27
C PRO A 41 6.10 15.03 16.47
N THR A 42 6.05 15.62 17.66
CA THR A 42 5.49 14.96 18.84
C THR A 42 3.97 15.13 18.84
N PRO A 43 3.20 14.11 19.25
CA PRO A 43 1.75 14.24 19.36
C PRO A 43 1.44 15.38 20.32
N ASN A 44 0.87 16.46 19.80
CA ASN A 44 0.56 17.65 20.57
C ASN A 44 -0.92 17.97 20.40
N LYS A 45 -1.57 18.50 21.44
CA LYS A 45 -2.95 18.99 21.35
C LYS A 45 -3.13 20.00 20.21
N LYS A 46 -2.06 20.71 19.83
CA LYS A 46 -2.03 21.63 18.69
C LYS A 46 -2.08 20.94 17.32
N THR A 47 -1.58 19.71 17.19
CA THR A 47 -1.59 18.93 15.94
C THR A 47 -2.78 18.00 15.82
N ALA A 48 -3.52 17.78 16.92
CA ALA A 48 -4.65 16.85 16.99
C ALA A 48 -5.69 17.02 15.86
N VAL A 49 -6.00 18.26 15.47
CA VAL A 49 -6.94 18.52 14.36
C VAL A 49 -6.34 18.08 13.02
N GLY A 50 -5.06 18.36 12.80
CA GLY A 50 -4.35 17.92 11.59
C GLY A 50 -4.26 16.40 11.52
N ASP A 51 -3.87 15.77 12.63
CA ASP A 51 -3.74 14.31 12.74
C ASP A 51 -5.11 13.62 12.54
N LEU A 52 -6.20 14.20 13.06
CA LEU A 52 -7.56 13.69 12.86
C LEU A 52 -8.01 13.80 11.41
N THR A 53 -7.81 14.96 10.75
CA THR A 53 -8.19 15.14 9.34
C THR A 53 -7.37 14.27 8.40
N GLY A 54 -6.08 14.07 8.69
CA GLY A 54 -5.20 13.16 7.97
C GLY A 54 -5.62 11.70 8.14
N GLY A 55 -5.87 11.28 9.38
CA GLY A 55 -6.35 9.93 9.69
C GLY A 55 -7.71 9.62 9.07
N LEU A 56 -8.64 10.58 9.07
CA LEU A 56 -9.95 10.42 8.43
C LEU A 56 -9.83 10.24 6.91
N SER A 57 -8.97 11.03 6.26
CA SER A 57 -8.73 10.92 4.82
C SER A 57 -8.18 9.54 4.44
N VAL A 58 -7.22 9.02 5.23
CA VAL A 58 -6.66 7.69 5.04
C VAL A 58 -7.73 6.62 5.28
N ALA A 59 -8.52 6.73 6.35
CA ALA A 59 -9.58 5.77 6.66
C ALA A 59 -10.63 5.67 5.54
N MET A 60 -10.99 6.79 4.90
CA MET A 60 -11.92 6.80 3.76
C MET A 60 -11.39 6.02 2.55
N VAL A 61 -10.09 6.10 2.28
CA VAL A 61 -9.44 5.37 1.18
C VAL A 61 -9.27 3.89 1.50
N SER A 62 -9.01 3.55 2.77
CA SER A 62 -8.78 2.16 3.19
C SER A 62 -10.02 1.26 3.08
N ILE A 63 -11.24 1.81 3.08
CA ILE A 63 -12.48 1.03 2.95
C ILE A 63 -12.57 0.34 1.56
N PRO A 64 -12.58 1.06 0.43
CA PRO A 64 -12.60 0.44 -0.89
C PRO A 64 -11.34 -0.38 -1.16
N GLU A 65 -10.18 0.07 -0.69
CA GLU A 65 -8.91 -0.64 -0.85
C GLU A 65 -8.94 -2.04 -0.20
N GLY A 66 -9.41 -2.14 1.04
CA GLY A 66 -9.50 -3.42 1.75
C GLY A 66 -10.50 -4.39 1.11
N MET A 67 -11.61 -3.88 0.55
CA MET A 67 -12.58 -4.70 -0.19
C MET A 67 -11.99 -5.23 -1.50
N ALA A 68 -11.27 -4.40 -2.25
CA ALA A 68 -10.61 -4.81 -3.50
C ALA A 68 -9.58 -5.92 -3.25
N TYR A 69 -8.77 -5.80 -2.19
CA TYR A 69 -7.78 -6.83 -1.86
C TYR A 69 -8.39 -8.16 -1.41
N ALA A 70 -9.54 -8.15 -0.72
CA ALA A 70 -10.26 -9.38 -0.41
C ALA A 70 -10.80 -10.06 -1.69
N LEU A 71 -11.32 -9.29 -2.64
CA LEU A 71 -11.76 -9.82 -3.94
C LEU A 71 -10.61 -10.44 -4.72
N ILE A 72 -9.45 -9.78 -4.76
CA ILE A 72 -8.24 -10.31 -5.40
C ILE A 72 -7.77 -11.59 -4.71
N ALA A 73 -7.93 -11.68 -3.38
CA ALA A 73 -7.60 -12.87 -2.60
C ALA A 73 -8.61 -14.02 -2.76
N GLY A 74 -9.74 -13.82 -3.46
CA GLY A 74 -10.78 -14.83 -3.64
C GLY A 74 -11.64 -15.08 -2.39
N VAL A 75 -11.71 -14.11 -1.47
CA VAL A 75 -12.48 -14.21 -0.21
C VAL A 75 -13.55 -13.14 -0.12
N ASP A 76 -14.57 -13.34 0.73
CA ASP A 76 -15.63 -12.34 0.87
C ASP A 76 -15.05 -10.97 1.28
N PRO A 77 -15.50 -9.85 0.66
CA PRO A 77 -15.00 -8.50 0.94
C PRO A 77 -15.07 -8.08 2.41
N ILE A 78 -16.03 -8.66 3.15
CA ILE A 78 -16.24 -8.41 4.58
C ILE A 78 -14.98 -8.79 5.39
N TYR A 79 -14.28 -9.86 5.02
CA TYR A 79 -13.06 -10.28 5.71
C TYR A 79 -11.91 -9.30 5.48
N GLY A 80 -11.81 -8.68 4.30
CA GLY A 80 -10.84 -7.62 4.02
C GLY A 80 -11.04 -6.39 4.88
N LEU A 81 -12.30 -6.01 5.12
CA LEU A 81 -12.65 -4.88 5.99
C LEU A 81 -12.26 -5.16 7.46
N TYR A 82 -12.53 -6.37 7.95
CA TYR A 82 -12.13 -6.77 9.30
C TYR A 82 -10.62 -6.83 9.47
N ALA A 83 -9.91 -7.38 8.48
CA ALA A 83 -8.45 -7.39 8.48
C ALA A 83 -7.88 -5.96 8.50
N GLY A 84 -8.43 -5.05 7.70
CA GLY A 84 -8.00 -3.64 7.63
C GLY A 84 -8.19 -2.91 8.96
N MET A 85 -9.37 -3.00 9.56
CA MET A 85 -9.63 -2.35 10.85
C MET A 85 -8.76 -2.92 11.97
N LEU A 86 -8.68 -4.24 12.10
CA LEU A 86 -7.95 -4.87 13.20
C LEU A 86 -6.44 -4.63 13.09
N THR A 87 -5.87 -4.70 11.88
CA THR A 87 -4.43 -4.48 11.67
C THR A 87 -4.01 -3.04 11.95
N VAL A 88 -4.83 -2.04 11.60
CA VAL A 88 -4.56 -0.64 11.92
C VAL A 88 -4.61 -0.40 13.43
N ILE A 89 -5.65 -0.91 14.11
CA ILE A 89 -5.81 -0.73 15.56
C ILE A 89 -4.65 -1.39 16.30
N VAL A 90 -4.41 -2.68 16.06
CA VAL A 90 -3.34 -3.44 16.71
C VAL A 90 -1.97 -2.88 16.32
N GLY A 91 -1.75 -2.63 15.03
CA GLY A 91 -0.50 -2.12 14.50
C GLY A 91 -0.12 -0.75 15.07
N SER A 92 -1.09 0.16 15.24
CA SER A 92 -0.84 1.49 15.81
C SER A 92 -0.33 1.45 17.25
N LEU A 93 -0.71 0.42 18.03
CA LEU A 93 -0.26 0.24 19.41
C LEU A 93 1.20 -0.23 19.49
N PHE A 94 1.64 -1.03 18.51
CA PHE A 94 2.99 -1.59 18.45
C PHE A 94 3.94 -0.80 17.55
N ALA A 95 3.45 0.20 16.81
CA ALA A 95 4.25 1.02 15.92
C ALA A 95 5.22 1.91 16.71
N SER A 96 6.52 1.77 16.46
CA SER A 96 7.55 2.62 17.07
C SER A 96 7.66 4.01 16.42
N THR A 97 7.05 4.21 15.25
CA THR A 97 7.17 5.42 14.44
C THR A 97 5.83 6.14 14.32
N LYS A 98 5.84 7.45 14.56
CA LYS A 98 4.63 8.29 14.63
C LYS A 98 3.95 8.57 13.28
N LEU A 99 4.67 8.38 12.17
CA LEU A 99 4.19 8.67 10.81
C LEU A 99 3.95 7.40 9.98
N MET A 100 4.08 6.22 10.59
CA MET A 100 3.92 4.95 9.88
C MET A 100 2.46 4.56 9.84
N VAL A 101 1.95 4.30 8.63
CA VAL A 101 0.62 3.73 8.41
C VAL A 101 0.78 2.25 8.12
N ILE A 102 -0.05 1.43 8.76
CA ILE A 102 -0.09 -0.03 8.59
C ILE A 102 -1.39 -0.34 7.86
N THR A 103 -1.32 -1.09 6.76
CA THR A 103 -2.46 -1.39 5.89
C THR A 103 -2.24 -2.72 5.18
N LEU A 104 -3.30 -3.26 4.55
CA LEU A 104 -3.21 -4.39 3.65
C LEU A 104 -2.48 -3.97 2.37
N THR A 105 -1.88 -4.93 1.68
CA THR A 105 -1.19 -4.68 0.42
C THR A 105 -1.58 -5.71 -0.62
N ASN A 106 -1.61 -5.30 -1.88
CA ASN A 106 -1.91 -6.17 -3.03
C ASN A 106 -1.01 -7.43 -3.04
N ALA A 107 0.27 -7.29 -2.70
CA ALA A 107 1.21 -8.41 -2.69
C ALA A 107 0.79 -9.54 -1.73
N ILE A 108 0.31 -9.20 -0.52
CA ILE A 108 -0.14 -10.20 0.45
C ILE A 108 -1.45 -10.85 -0.02
N ALA A 109 -2.36 -10.08 -0.63
CA ALA A 109 -3.60 -10.61 -1.20
C ALA A 109 -3.35 -11.66 -2.29
N LEU A 110 -2.40 -11.40 -3.19
CA LEU A 110 -2.01 -12.33 -4.25
C LEU A 110 -1.37 -13.61 -3.71
N ILE A 111 -0.53 -13.50 -2.68
CA ILE A 111 0.08 -14.68 -2.04
C ILE A 111 -1.01 -15.54 -1.39
N VAL A 112 -1.98 -14.92 -0.72
CA VAL A 112 -3.12 -15.64 -0.14
C VAL A 112 -3.91 -16.33 -1.26
N ALA A 113 -4.25 -15.63 -2.34
CA ALA A 113 -4.97 -16.19 -3.50
C ALA A 113 -4.29 -17.46 -4.07
N ASP A 114 -2.96 -17.43 -4.23
CA ASP A 114 -2.19 -18.56 -4.74
C ASP A 114 -2.19 -19.77 -3.79
N ASN A 115 -2.32 -19.51 -2.48
CA ASN A 115 -2.30 -20.55 -1.47
C ASN A 115 -3.70 -21.09 -1.12
N LEU A 116 -4.78 -20.42 -1.55
CA LEU A 116 -6.17 -20.83 -1.26
C LEU A 116 -6.47 -22.27 -1.70
N GLY A 117 -5.89 -22.74 -2.81
CA GLY A 117 -6.06 -24.10 -3.29
C GLY A 117 -5.60 -25.20 -2.31
N PHE A 118 -4.73 -24.85 -1.36
CA PHE A 118 -4.22 -25.79 -0.35
C PHE A 118 -5.05 -25.80 0.94
N LEU A 119 -6.03 -24.90 1.11
CA LEU A 119 -6.72 -24.66 2.39
C LEU A 119 -7.89 -25.62 2.68
N GLY A 120 -8.25 -26.53 1.78
CA GLY A 120 -9.33 -27.51 1.96
C GLY A 120 -10.74 -26.88 1.96
N ASP A 121 -11.77 -27.68 2.27
CA ASP A 121 -13.19 -27.29 2.15
C ASP A 121 -13.61 -26.15 3.10
N ASP A 122 -12.88 -25.92 4.21
CA ASP A 122 -13.18 -24.86 5.17
C ASP A 122 -12.18 -23.71 5.05
N LEU A 123 -12.42 -22.88 4.04
CA LEU A 123 -11.62 -21.70 3.69
C LEU A 123 -11.37 -20.77 4.89
N ALA A 124 -12.39 -20.54 5.72
CA ALA A 124 -12.32 -19.64 6.86
C ALA A 124 -11.35 -20.15 7.93
N ARG A 125 -11.37 -21.46 8.23
CA ARG A 125 -10.40 -22.07 9.15
C ARG A 125 -9.00 -22.08 8.54
N GLY A 126 -8.88 -22.37 7.25
CA GLY A 126 -7.61 -22.32 6.53
C GLY A 126 -6.92 -20.95 6.65
N ILE A 127 -7.65 -19.87 6.35
CA ILE A 127 -7.11 -18.51 6.40
C ILE A 127 -6.76 -18.12 7.83
N ALA A 128 -7.59 -18.49 8.82
CA ALA A 128 -7.33 -18.22 10.22
C ALA A 128 -6.04 -18.92 10.71
N THR A 129 -5.85 -20.19 10.36
CA THR A 129 -4.63 -20.94 10.72
C THR A 129 -3.39 -20.39 10.02
N LEU A 130 -3.48 -20.06 8.73
CA LEU A 130 -2.40 -19.42 7.96
C LEU A 130 -1.99 -18.09 8.59
N THR A 131 -2.98 -17.24 8.90
CA THR A 131 -2.76 -15.92 9.51
C THR A 131 -2.11 -16.04 10.88
N LEU A 132 -2.56 -17.00 11.70
CA LEU A 132 -1.99 -17.25 13.02
C LEU A 132 -0.54 -17.76 12.91
N LEU A 133 -0.26 -18.66 11.96
CA LEU A 133 1.09 -19.16 11.70
C LEU A 133 2.04 -18.04 11.25
N ILE A 134 1.60 -17.20 10.31
CA ILE A 134 2.36 -16.03 9.85
C ILE A 134 2.63 -15.08 11.02
N GLY A 135 1.61 -14.77 11.82
CA GLY A 135 1.74 -13.92 13.00
C GLY A 135 2.70 -14.50 14.05
N LEU A 136 2.65 -15.81 14.29
CA LEU A 136 3.56 -16.50 15.20
C LEU A 136 5.01 -16.44 14.69
N ILE A 137 5.23 -16.69 13.40
CA ILE A 137 6.56 -16.58 12.78
C ILE A 137 7.07 -15.14 12.88
N GLN A 138 6.25 -14.14 12.55
CA GLN A 138 6.61 -12.73 12.66
C GLN A 138 6.94 -12.34 14.12
N PHE A 139 6.18 -12.85 15.09
CA PHE A 139 6.43 -12.62 16.51
C PHE A 139 7.75 -13.26 16.97
N LEU A 140 8.05 -14.49 16.53
CA LEU A 140 9.32 -15.17 16.80
C LEU A 140 10.50 -14.44 16.14
N MET A 141 10.36 -13.98 14.90
CA MET A 141 11.39 -13.20 14.22
C MET A 141 11.63 -11.86 14.93
N GLY A 142 10.57 -11.21 15.41
CA GLY A 142 10.63 -9.99 16.20
C GLY A 142 11.34 -10.19 17.54
N SER A 143 11.03 -11.27 18.26
CA SER A 143 11.65 -11.58 19.56
C SER A 143 13.14 -11.92 19.43
N LEU A 144 13.54 -12.57 18.34
CA LEU A 144 14.94 -12.82 17.98
C LEU A 144 15.68 -11.56 17.46
N LYS A 145 15.02 -10.40 17.39
CA LYS A 145 15.56 -9.14 16.84
C LYS A 145 16.12 -9.27 15.42
N LEU A 146 15.57 -10.19 14.62
CA LEU A 146 15.97 -10.38 13.23
C LEU A 146 15.66 -9.16 12.34
N GLY A 147 14.90 -8.17 12.84
CA GLY A 147 14.75 -6.87 12.19
C GLY A 147 16.07 -6.13 11.95
N SER A 148 17.14 -6.43 12.69
CA SER A 148 18.47 -5.88 12.38
C SER A 148 19.02 -6.42 11.06
N LEU A 149 18.60 -7.61 10.62
CA LEU A 149 19.07 -8.22 9.38
C LEU A 149 18.55 -7.44 8.15
N VAL A 150 17.34 -6.89 8.25
CA VAL A 150 16.71 -6.06 7.20
C VAL A 150 17.53 -4.79 6.90
N ARG A 151 18.35 -4.32 7.85
CA ARG A 151 19.25 -3.16 7.64
C ARG A 151 20.40 -3.46 6.68
N PHE A 152 20.67 -4.73 6.37
CA PHE A 152 21.70 -5.12 5.40
C PHE A 152 21.16 -5.26 3.97
N ILE A 153 19.89 -4.97 3.72
CA ILE A 153 19.35 -4.93 2.37
C ILE A 153 19.94 -3.70 1.66
N SER A 154 20.54 -3.93 0.50
CA SER A 154 21.16 -2.86 -0.29
C SER A 154 20.10 -1.96 -0.93
N ASN A 155 20.46 -0.69 -1.17
CA ASN A 155 19.55 0.28 -1.78
C ASN A 155 19.13 -0.15 -3.19
N GLU A 156 20.01 -0.87 -3.91
CA GLU A 156 19.78 -1.35 -5.26
C GLU A 156 18.71 -2.45 -5.30
N VAL A 157 18.71 -3.36 -4.32
CA VAL A 157 17.69 -4.42 -4.20
C VAL A 157 16.32 -3.81 -3.89
N MET A 158 16.27 -2.82 -2.99
CA MET A 158 15.02 -2.11 -2.69
C MET A 158 14.48 -1.37 -3.91
N ALA A 159 15.34 -0.71 -4.69
CA ALA A 159 14.93 -0.04 -5.91
C ALA A 159 14.36 -1.02 -6.96
N GLY A 160 14.99 -2.18 -7.13
CA GLY A 160 14.49 -3.24 -8.01
C GLY A 160 13.14 -3.80 -7.57
N PHE A 161 12.95 -4.04 -6.26
CA PHE A 161 11.69 -4.50 -5.71
C PHE A 161 10.55 -3.48 -5.92
N ILE A 162 10.80 -2.20 -5.64
CA ILE A 162 9.81 -1.13 -5.83
C ILE A 162 9.46 -0.99 -7.32
N ALA A 163 10.43 -1.09 -8.23
CA ALA A 163 10.18 -1.06 -9.66
C ALA A 163 9.29 -2.23 -10.11
N ALA A 164 9.55 -3.45 -9.62
CA ALA A 164 8.73 -4.62 -9.92
C ALA A 164 7.30 -4.48 -9.39
N VAL A 165 7.12 -4.00 -8.15
CA VAL A 165 5.79 -3.75 -7.56
C VAL A 165 5.04 -2.69 -8.35
N ALA A 166 5.70 -1.60 -8.75
CA ALA A 166 5.08 -0.56 -9.58
C ALA A 166 4.61 -1.12 -10.93
N THR A 167 5.43 -1.95 -11.58
CA THR A 167 5.06 -2.64 -12.81
C THR A 167 3.84 -3.55 -12.63
N ILE A 168 3.80 -4.36 -11.57
CA ILE A 168 2.66 -5.24 -11.27
C ILE A 168 1.38 -4.43 -11.05
N ILE A 169 1.46 -3.31 -10.33
CA ILE A 169 0.30 -2.43 -10.10
C ILE A 169 -0.21 -1.84 -11.41
N ILE A 170 0.69 -1.33 -12.28
CA ILE A 170 0.30 -0.76 -13.58
C ILE A 170 -0.43 -1.81 -14.42
N PHE A 171 0.18 -2.99 -14.60
CA PHE A 171 -0.44 -4.07 -15.37
C PHE A 171 -1.75 -4.57 -14.74
N GLY A 172 -1.83 -4.59 -13.41
CA GLY A 172 -3.04 -4.99 -12.68
C GLY A 172 -4.25 -4.10 -12.94
N GLN A 173 -4.05 -2.84 -13.39
CA GLN A 173 -5.13 -1.90 -13.72
C GLN A 173 -5.40 -1.76 -15.22
N ILE A 174 -4.62 -2.38 -16.11
CA ILE A 174 -4.78 -2.22 -17.57
C ILE A 174 -6.12 -2.79 -18.06
N GLU A 175 -6.54 -3.93 -17.51
CA GLU A 175 -7.82 -4.58 -17.85
C GLU A 175 -9.02 -3.64 -17.62
N GLU A 176 -9.10 -3.03 -16.43
CA GLU A 176 -10.14 -2.08 -16.05
C GLU A 176 -10.07 -0.75 -16.83
N LEU A 177 -8.87 -0.29 -17.20
CA LEU A 177 -8.70 0.96 -17.94
C LEU A 177 -9.12 0.85 -19.40
N VAL A 178 -8.99 -0.33 -19.99
CA VAL A 178 -9.19 -0.57 -21.43
C VAL A 178 -10.58 -1.16 -21.73
N GLY A 179 -11.31 -1.60 -20.70
CA GLY A 179 -12.65 -2.17 -20.89
C GLY A 179 -12.61 -3.48 -21.68
N TYR A 180 -11.54 -4.26 -21.53
CA TYR A 180 -11.33 -5.49 -22.29
C TYR A 180 -12.35 -6.57 -21.87
N GLN A 181 -13.24 -6.96 -22.79
CA GLN A 181 -14.31 -7.95 -22.56
C GLN A 181 -13.85 -9.41 -22.76
N GLY A 182 -12.61 -9.61 -23.21
CA GLY A 182 -12.05 -10.95 -23.40
C GLY A 182 -11.84 -11.62 -22.05
N HIS A 183 -12.63 -12.67 -21.77
CA HIS A 183 -12.41 -13.52 -20.60
C HIS A 183 -11.08 -14.27 -20.76
N VAL A 184 -10.00 -13.66 -20.29
CA VAL A 184 -8.77 -14.40 -20.03
C VAL A 184 -8.86 -14.85 -18.58
N ASP A 185 -9.45 -16.02 -18.35
CA ASP A 185 -9.46 -16.67 -17.04
C ASP A 185 -8.04 -17.13 -16.67
N VAL A 186 -7.13 -16.19 -16.41
CA VAL A 186 -5.91 -16.40 -15.63
C VAL A 186 -6.25 -16.15 -14.16
N SER A 187 -7.14 -16.98 -13.63
CA SER A 187 -7.22 -17.21 -12.20
C SER A 187 -5.94 -17.96 -11.81
N GLY A 188 -4.83 -17.23 -11.68
CA GLY A 188 -3.49 -17.81 -11.54
C GLY A 188 -2.45 -16.80 -11.04
N PRO A 189 -1.25 -17.29 -10.66
CA PRO A 189 -0.22 -16.54 -9.94
C PRO A 189 0.19 -15.24 -10.63
N VAL A 190 0.95 -14.37 -9.93
CA VAL A 190 1.46 -13.05 -10.39
C VAL A 190 1.93 -13.00 -11.86
N SER A 191 2.44 -14.10 -12.41
CA SER A 191 2.77 -14.24 -13.83
C SER A 191 1.59 -14.02 -14.79
N GLY A 192 0.38 -14.44 -14.42
CA GLY A 192 -0.85 -14.29 -15.19
C GLY A 192 -1.17 -12.83 -15.48
N ARG A 193 -1.07 -11.95 -14.48
CA ARG A 193 -1.40 -10.51 -14.64
C ARG A 193 -0.43 -9.75 -15.55
N ILE A 194 0.86 -10.14 -15.54
CA ILE A 194 1.85 -9.53 -16.45
C ILE A 194 1.63 -10.01 -17.88
N ILE A 195 1.36 -11.31 -18.06
CA ILE A 195 1.08 -11.89 -19.37
C ILE A 195 -0.20 -11.29 -19.94
N GLU A 196 -1.25 -11.19 -19.14
CA GLU A 196 -2.52 -10.56 -19.49
C GLU A 196 -2.34 -9.11 -19.92
N GLY A 197 -1.63 -8.31 -19.12
CA GLY A 197 -1.33 -6.93 -19.48
C GLY A 197 -0.53 -6.78 -20.79
N ILE A 198 0.39 -7.70 -21.08
CA ILE A 198 1.12 -7.74 -22.35
C ILE A 198 0.21 -8.16 -23.51
N VAL A 199 -0.67 -9.13 -23.30
CA VAL A 199 -1.60 -9.64 -24.31
C VAL A 199 -2.63 -8.57 -24.68
N ILE A 200 -3.22 -7.89 -23.69
CA ILE A 200 -4.17 -6.78 -23.91
C ILE A 200 -3.52 -5.64 -24.70
N LEU A 201 -2.27 -5.29 -24.37
CA LEU A 201 -1.50 -4.29 -25.13
C LEU A 201 -1.16 -4.76 -26.55
N GLY A 202 -1.07 -6.07 -26.76
CA GLY A 202 -0.85 -6.71 -28.06
C GLY A 202 -2.10 -6.81 -28.93
N THR A 203 -3.31 -6.68 -28.36
CA THR A 203 -4.61 -6.78 -29.07
C THR A 203 -5.44 -5.48 -29.04
N PRO A 204 -4.94 -4.34 -29.54
CA PRO A 204 -5.65 -3.04 -29.51
C PRO A 204 -7.01 -2.99 -30.21
N TRP A 205 -7.37 -4.00 -31.00
CA TRP A 205 -8.63 -4.08 -31.75
C TRP A 205 -9.78 -4.72 -30.96
N GLU A 206 -9.53 -5.22 -29.75
CA GLU A 206 -10.53 -5.84 -28.86
C GLU A 206 -10.92 -4.92 -27.69
N TRP A 207 -10.47 -3.66 -27.72
CA TRP A 207 -10.74 -2.67 -26.68
C TRP A 207 -12.12 -2.05 -26.87
N ASP A 208 -12.94 -2.09 -25.81
CA ASP A 208 -14.30 -1.53 -25.80
C ASP A 208 -14.26 -0.15 -25.11
N LEU A 209 -13.74 0.86 -25.83
CA LEU A 209 -13.57 2.24 -25.37
C LEU A 209 -14.86 3.07 -25.42
#